data_AF-A0A9X3K868-F1
#
_entry.id   AF-A0A9X3K868-F1
#
_cell.length_a   1.000
_cell.length_b   1.000
_cell.length_c   1.000
_cell.angle_alpha   90.00
_cell.angle_beta   90.00
_cell.angle_gamma   90.00
#
_symmetry.space_group_name_H-M   'P 1'
#
loop_
_entity.id
_entity.type
_entity.pdbx_description
1 polymer ?
#
loop_
_entity_poly.entity_id
_entity_poly.type
_entity_poly.pdbx_seq_one_letter_code
_entity_poly.pdbx_strand_id
1 'polypeptide(L)'
;MLKRFAFALSVACLPVVAFAQSPIGQGGKQLNLGVGLFDSGIPIYAGMDFGVHPDITVGGQLGLDLGFDYFTLSGRGDYHFNTLLEIPRDWDFYAGLSLGFIAGIDNDFNSGFDLGVQVGGRYYWNSDWGINLEFGGGNNLSGGRFGVSKRF
;
A
#
# COMPACT_ATOMS: atom_id res chain seq x y z
N MET A 1 -44.90 -34.65 38.56
CA MET A 1 -43.45 -34.44 38.30
C MET A 1 -43.26 -34.02 36.85
N LEU A 2 -42.41 -33.03 36.64
CA LEU A 2 -42.34 -32.08 35.52
C LEU A 2 -41.92 -32.71 34.17
N LYS A 3 -42.62 -32.36 33.09
CA LYS A 3 -42.29 -32.73 31.70
C LYS A 3 -41.01 -32.00 31.27
N ARG A 4 -40.02 -32.75 30.77
CA ARG A 4 -38.73 -32.22 30.29
C ARG A 4 -38.96 -31.45 28.98
N PHE A 5 -38.85 -30.13 29.02
CA PHE A 5 -38.74 -29.28 27.84
C PHE A 5 -37.31 -29.38 27.29
N ALA A 6 -37.14 -29.97 26.10
CA ALA A 6 -35.90 -29.86 25.35
C ALA A 6 -35.96 -28.59 24.49
N PHE A 7 -35.10 -27.62 24.79
CA PHE A 7 -34.92 -26.42 23.97
C PHE A 7 -33.70 -26.68 23.07
N ALA A 8 -33.93 -26.93 21.78
CA ALA A 8 -32.87 -27.01 20.79
C ALA A 8 -32.61 -25.59 20.27
N LEU A 9 -31.49 -24.98 20.70
CA LEU A 9 -31.01 -23.71 20.17
C LEU A 9 -30.07 -24.00 18.99
N SER A 10 -30.62 -24.08 17.79
CA SER A 10 -29.83 -24.15 16.56
C SER A 10 -29.38 -22.74 16.17
N VAL A 11 -28.14 -22.38 16.51
CA VAL A 11 -27.47 -21.19 15.98
C VAL A 11 -27.03 -21.51 14.56
N ALA A 12 -27.74 -20.96 13.57
CA ALA A 12 -27.30 -21.00 12.18
C ALA A 12 -26.10 -20.05 12.03
N CYS A 13 -24.90 -20.63 11.95
CA CYS A 13 -23.69 -19.88 11.60
C CYS A 13 -23.72 -19.65 10.08
N LEU A 14 -24.22 -18.49 9.65
CA LEU A 14 -24.11 -18.06 8.26
C LEU A 14 -22.64 -17.76 7.97
N PRO A 15 -22.00 -18.38 6.96
CA PRO A 15 -20.68 -17.95 6.54
C PRO A 15 -20.81 -16.55 5.96
N VAL A 16 -20.30 -15.54 6.69
CA VAL A 16 -20.05 -14.22 6.12
C VAL A 16 -18.91 -14.42 5.12
N VAL A 17 -19.24 -14.46 3.83
CA VAL A 17 -18.24 -14.45 2.77
C VAL A 17 -17.59 -13.08 2.80
N ALA A 18 -16.50 -12.94 3.57
CA ALA A 18 -15.65 -11.78 3.50
C ALA A 18 -15.01 -11.79 2.11
N PHE A 19 -15.52 -10.97 1.18
CA PHE A 19 -14.93 -10.85 -0.13
C PHE A 19 -13.46 -10.46 0.04
N ALA A 20 -12.55 -11.26 -0.52
CA ALA A 20 -11.11 -11.07 -0.50
C ALA A 20 -10.65 -9.88 -1.37
N GLN A 21 -11.44 -8.82 -1.45
CA GLN A 21 -11.09 -7.62 -2.22
C GLN A 21 -9.89 -6.91 -1.60
N SER A 22 -9.18 -6.11 -2.42
CA SER A 22 -8.13 -5.23 -1.92
C SER A 22 -8.60 -4.51 -0.64
N PRO A 23 -7.72 -4.38 0.36
CA PRO A 23 -8.01 -3.64 1.57
C PRO A 23 -8.48 -2.20 1.31
N ILE A 24 -8.07 -1.58 0.20
CA ILE A 24 -8.49 -0.23 -0.22
C ILE A 24 -9.82 -0.33 -0.99
N GLY A 25 -9.90 -1.24 -1.97
CA GLY A 25 -11.11 -1.48 -2.76
C GLY A 25 -11.54 -0.30 -3.63
N GLN A 26 -12.59 -0.50 -4.44
CA GLN A 26 -13.07 0.54 -5.36
C GLN A 26 -13.66 1.75 -4.61
N GLY A 27 -13.22 2.95 -4.97
CA GLY A 27 -13.63 4.21 -4.33
C GLY A 27 -12.91 4.49 -2.99
N GLY A 28 -12.17 3.51 -2.47
CA GLY A 28 -11.38 3.68 -1.25
C GLY A 28 -10.16 4.56 -1.47
N LYS A 29 -9.63 5.07 -0.36
CA LYS A 29 -8.51 6.00 -0.35
C LYS A 29 -7.50 5.57 0.69
N GLN A 30 -6.22 5.80 0.41
CA GLN A 30 -5.16 5.51 1.35
C GLN A 30 -4.05 6.54 1.30
N LEU A 31 -3.66 7.03 2.47
CA LEU A 31 -2.43 7.79 2.67
C LEU A 31 -1.32 6.83 3.08
N ASN A 32 -0.13 6.99 2.51
CA ASN A 32 1.08 6.28 2.88
C ASN A 32 2.16 7.28 3.28
N LEU A 33 2.82 7.04 4.40
CA LEU A 33 3.93 7.84 4.90
C LEU A 33 5.05 6.91 5.33
N GLY A 34 6.30 7.22 5.02
CA GLY A 34 7.39 6.35 5.43
C GLY A 34 8.75 6.82 4.98
N VAL A 35 9.66 5.86 4.92
CA VAL A 35 11.05 6.06 4.55
C VAL A 35 11.46 5.12 3.42
N GLY A 36 12.35 5.59 2.57
CA GLY A 36 13.09 4.77 1.63
C GLY A 36 14.34 4.16 2.27
N LEU A 37 14.70 2.98 1.79
CA LEU A 37 15.88 2.21 2.18
C LEU A 37 16.89 2.31 1.04
N PHE A 38 17.74 3.33 1.08
CA PHE A 38 18.79 3.57 0.07
C PHE A 38 20.18 3.42 0.64
N ASP A 39 21.15 3.10 -0.22
CA ASP A 39 22.56 3.02 0.15
C ASP A 39 23.16 4.39 0.52
N SER A 40 22.57 5.49 0.03
CA SER A 40 23.07 6.87 0.22
C SER A 40 22.27 7.70 1.24
N GLY A 41 21.18 7.17 1.83
CA GLY A 41 20.34 7.93 2.76
C GLY A 41 18.98 7.31 3.08
N ILE A 42 18.21 7.99 3.94
CA ILE A 42 16.84 7.61 4.33
C ILE A 42 15.89 8.74 3.90
N PRO A 43 15.46 8.81 2.62
CA PRO A 43 14.50 9.79 2.18
C PRO A 43 13.14 9.49 2.81
N ILE A 44 12.38 10.53 3.14
CA ILE A 44 11.00 10.40 3.56
C ILE A 44 10.08 10.42 2.35
N TYR A 45 8.96 9.70 2.40
CA TYR A 45 7.95 9.76 1.35
C TYR A 45 6.55 9.95 1.92
N ALA A 46 5.70 10.58 1.11
CA ALA A 46 4.27 10.69 1.32
C ALA A 46 3.54 10.40 0.02
N GLY A 47 2.53 9.54 0.04
CA GLY A 47 1.76 9.20 -1.15
C GLY A 47 0.29 8.98 -0.84
N MET A 48 -0.55 9.20 -1.85
CA MET A 48 -1.99 9.02 -1.76
C MET A 48 -2.45 8.11 -2.89
N ASP A 49 -3.10 7.00 -2.52
CA ASP A 49 -3.64 6.01 -3.45
C ASP A 49 -5.17 6.09 -3.48
N PHE A 50 -5.74 5.87 -4.66
CA PHE A 50 -7.17 5.87 -4.93
C PHE A 50 -7.55 4.56 -5.61
N GLY A 51 -8.49 3.82 -5.04
CA GLY A 51 -9.00 2.60 -5.62
C GLY A 51 -9.90 2.87 -6.82
N VAL A 52 -9.44 2.49 -8.01
CA VAL A 52 -10.20 2.64 -9.27
C VAL A 52 -10.89 1.34 -9.69
N HIS A 53 -10.49 0.22 -9.10
CA HIS A 53 -11.05 -1.11 -9.25
C HIS A 53 -10.99 -1.82 -7.88
N PRO A 54 -11.79 -2.89 -7.63
CA PRO A 54 -11.66 -3.70 -6.41
C PRO A 54 -10.24 -4.20 -6.10
N ASP A 55 -9.37 -4.29 -7.11
CA ASP A 55 -8.01 -4.80 -7.03
C ASP A 55 -6.96 -3.85 -7.63
N ILE A 56 -7.32 -2.63 -8.03
CA ILE A 56 -6.38 -1.69 -8.66
C ILE A 56 -6.46 -0.33 -7.98
N THR A 57 -5.29 0.19 -7.61
CA THR A 57 -5.14 1.56 -7.14
C THR A 57 -4.25 2.35 -8.07
N VAL A 58 -4.50 3.66 -8.12
CA VAL A 58 -3.62 4.63 -8.76
C VAL A 58 -3.39 5.79 -7.79
N GLY A 59 -2.20 6.35 -7.80
CA GLY A 59 -1.80 7.31 -6.79
C GLY A 59 -0.65 8.20 -7.21
N GLY A 60 -0.43 9.23 -6.40
CA GLY A 60 0.74 10.10 -6.49
C GLY A 60 1.60 9.94 -5.24
N GLN A 61 2.91 10.06 -5.41
CA GLN A 61 3.87 10.03 -4.32
C GLN A 61 4.90 11.15 -4.47
N LEU A 62 5.22 11.77 -3.33
CA LEU A 62 6.31 12.71 -3.14
C LEU A 62 7.37 12.04 -2.26
N GLY A 63 8.63 12.34 -2.57
CA GLY A 63 9.79 11.92 -1.78
C GLY A 63 10.70 13.11 -1.57
N LEU A 64 11.28 13.20 -0.37
CA LEU A 64 12.24 14.23 -0.01
C LEU A 64 13.45 13.58 0.63
N ASP A 65 14.62 13.91 0.11
CA ASP A 65 15.87 13.58 0.79
C ASP A 65 16.04 14.46 2.03
N LEU A 66 16.47 13.88 3.15
CA LEU A 66 16.66 14.62 4.41
C LEU A 66 17.89 15.53 4.39
N GLY A 67 18.86 15.28 3.50
CA GLY A 67 19.93 16.21 3.16
C GLY A 67 19.47 17.37 2.28
N PHE A 68 18.23 17.33 1.79
CA PHE A 68 17.66 18.27 0.81
C PHE A 68 18.40 18.31 -0.53
N ASP A 69 19.05 17.21 -0.91
CA ASP A 69 19.79 17.13 -2.18
C ASP A 69 18.85 17.01 -3.38
N TYR A 70 17.72 16.32 -3.21
CA TYR A 70 16.73 16.11 -4.26
C TYR A 70 15.30 15.96 -3.71
N PHE A 71 14.32 16.21 -4.58
CA PHE A 71 12.94 15.80 -4.38
C PHE A 71 12.46 14.92 -5.53
N THR A 72 11.48 14.07 -5.25
CA THR A 72 10.87 13.18 -6.23
C THR A 72 9.37 13.39 -6.29
N LEU A 73 8.80 13.40 -7.49
CA LEU A 73 7.37 13.35 -7.73
C LEU A 73 7.08 12.19 -8.68
N SER A 74 6.21 11.27 -8.27
CA SER A 74 5.85 10.11 -9.08
C SER A 74 4.36 9.84 -9.05
N GLY A 75 3.84 9.31 -10.16
CA GLY A 75 2.60 8.56 -10.20
C GLY A 75 2.89 7.06 -10.05
N ARG A 76 1.96 6.32 -9.45
CA ARG A 76 2.03 4.86 -9.33
C ARG A 76 0.70 4.21 -9.58
N GLY A 77 0.73 2.95 -10.01
CA GLY A 77 -0.44 2.10 -10.12
C GLY A 77 -0.10 0.70 -9.65
N ASP A 78 -0.93 0.15 -8.76
CA ASP A 78 -0.70 -1.15 -8.13
C ASP A 78 -1.89 -2.07 -8.34
N TYR A 79 -1.60 -3.34 -8.66
CA TYR A 79 -2.55 -4.43 -8.63
C TYR A 79 -2.43 -5.18 -7.30
N HIS A 80 -3.55 -5.39 -6.64
CA HIS A 80 -3.68 -6.08 -5.36
C HIS A 80 -4.15 -7.51 -5.60
N PHE A 81 -3.33 -8.48 -5.20
CA PHE A 81 -3.59 -9.90 -5.47
C PHE A 81 -4.59 -10.53 -4.50
N ASN A 82 -5.21 -9.74 -3.62
CA ASN A 82 -6.10 -10.24 -2.58
C ASN A 82 -7.22 -11.11 -3.13
N THR A 83 -7.91 -10.65 -4.18
CA THR A 83 -9.04 -11.40 -4.74
C THR A 83 -8.55 -12.69 -5.40
N LEU A 84 -7.41 -12.62 -6.10
CA LEU A 84 -6.84 -13.76 -6.84
C LEU A 84 -6.28 -14.85 -5.92
N LEU A 85 -5.70 -14.45 -4.78
CA LEU A 85 -5.02 -15.34 -3.84
C LEU A 85 -5.82 -15.58 -2.57
N GLU A 86 -7.07 -15.12 -2.52
CA GLU A 86 -7.98 -15.20 -1.35
C GLU A 86 -7.33 -14.66 -0.05
N ILE A 87 -6.54 -13.59 -0.15
CA ILE A 87 -5.84 -13.00 0.99
C ILE A 87 -6.85 -12.22 1.86
N PRO A 88 -6.90 -12.46 3.18
CA PRO A 88 -7.78 -11.73 4.08
C PRO A 88 -7.46 -10.23 4.07
N ARG A 89 -8.47 -9.38 4.26
CA ARG A 89 -8.35 -7.91 4.12
C ARG A 89 -7.44 -7.21 5.14
N ASP A 90 -6.99 -7.93 6.17
CA ASP A 90 -5.98 -7.44 7.11
C ASP A 90 -4.57 -7.50 6.51
N TRP A 91 -4.39 -8.28 5.44
CA TRP A 91 -3.17 -8.38 4.66
C TRP A 91 -3.41 -7.86 3.25
N ASP A 92 -2.34 -7.37 2.63
CA ASP A 92 -2.33 -6.87 1.27
C ASP A 92 -1.05 -7.36 0.61
N PHE A 93 -1.16 -7.96 -0.56
CA PHE A 93 -0.01 -8.25 -1.40
C PHE A 93 -0.25 -7.59 -2.75
N TYR A 94 0.69 -6.76 -3.17
CA TYR A 94 0.52 -5.93 -4.35
C TYR A 94 1.80 -5.81 -5.15
N ALA A 95 1.65 -5.58 -6.45
CA ALA A 95 2.75 -5.24 -7.34
C ALA A 95 2.29 -4.17 -8.33
N GLY A 96 3.21 -3.34 -8.76
CA GLY A 96 2.86 -2.18 -9.55
C GLY A 96 4.01 -1.55 -10.30
N LEU A 97 3.67 -0.48 -10.98
CA LEU A 97 4.57 0.35 -11.75
C LEU A 97 4.53 1.77 -11.19
N SER A 98 5.63 2.50 -11.34
CA SER A 98 5.72 3.91 -10.99
C SER A 98 6.47 4.67 -12.08
N LEU A 99 6.09 5.93 -12.24
CA LEU A 99 6.61 6.84 -13.24
C LEU A 99 6.74 8.21 -12.60
N GLY A 100 7.93 8.80 -12.63
CA GLY A 100 8.18 10.04 -11.93
C GLY A 100 9.33 10.85 -12.50
N PHE A 101 9.60 11.93 -11.79
CA PHE A 101 10.69 12.83 -12.03
C PHE A 101 11.43 13.05 -10.72
N ILE A 102 12.75 13.09 -10.82
CA ILE A 102 13.63 13.49 -9.75
C ILE A 102 14.19 14.86 -10.12
N ALA A 103 14.14 15.78 -9.18
CA ALA A 103 14.64 17.12 -9.34
C ALA A 103 15.69 17.38 -8.27
N GLY A 104 16.91 17.66 -8.73
CA GLY A 104 18.01 18.11 -7.89
C GLY A 104 17.69 19.49 -7.32
N ILE A 105 17.91 19.64 -6.02
CA ILE A 105 17.83 20.93 -5.32
C ILE A 105 19.24 21.55 -5.25
N ASP A 106 20.28 20.72 -5.13
CA ASP A 106 21.68 21.15 -5.23
C ASP A 106 22.25 20.94 -6.65
N ASN A 107 23.24 21.75 -7.03
CA ASN A 107 23.76 21.90 -8.40
C ASN A 107 24.42 20.65 -8.99
N ASP A 108 24.71 19.65 -8.16
CA ASP A 108 25.37 18.40 -8.57
C ASP A 108 24.40 17.25 -8.86
N PHE A 109 23.07 17.43 -8.64
CA PHE A 109 22.08 16.40 -8.93
C PHE A 109 21.42 16.59 -10.30
N ASN A 110 21.64 15.63 -11.20
CA ASN A 110 20.98 15.61 -12.50
C ASN A 110 19.49 15.29 -12.34
N SER A 111 18.64 16.21 -12.83
CA SER A 111 17.21 15.95 -12.93
C SER A 111 16.94 14.91 -14.01
N GLY A 112 16.02 13.99 -13.75
CA GLY A 112 15.83 12.82 -14.59
C GLY A 112 14.44 12.22 -14.51
N PHE A 113 14.12 11.43 -15.51
CA PHE A 113 12.93 10.60 -15.53
C PHE A 113 13.15 9.32 -14.75
N ASP A 114 12.10 8.85 -14.11
CA ASP A 114 12.15 7.76 -13.15
C ASP A 114 11.07 6.72 -13.48
N LEU A 115 11.47 5.48 -13.71
CA LEU A 115 10.57 4.37 -14.06
C LEU A 115 10.79 3.23 -13.09
N GLY A 116 9.85 3.01 -12.18
CA GLY A 116 9.96 1.96 -11.17
C GLY A 116 9.02 0.79 -11.44
N VAL A 117 9.46 -0.39 -11.05
CA VAL A 117 8.57 -1.52 -10.73
C VAL A 117 8.65 -1.79 -9.24
N GLN A 118 7.55 -2.19 -8.62
CA GLN A 118 7.52 -2.47 -7.20
C GLN A 118 6.66 -3.69 -6.86
N VAL A 119 6.99 -4.33 -5.74
CA VAL A 119 6.22 -5.38 -5.09
C VAL A 119 6.22 -5.11 -3.59
N GLY A 120 5.06 -5.22 -2.95
CA GLY A 120 4.93 -4.90 -1.54
C GLY A 120 3.93 -5.76 -0.80
N GLY A 121 4.14 -5.82 0.51
CA GLY A 121 3.22 -6.38 1.47
C GLY A 121 2.77 -5.31 2.45
N ARG A 122 1.50 -5.37 2.87
CA ARG A 122 0.99 -4.49 3.92
C ARG A 122 0.12 -5.28 4.89
N TYR A 123 0.23 -4.93 6.17
CA TYR A 123 -0.54 -5.51 7.26
C TYR A 123 -1.28 -4.41 8.00
N TYR A 124 -2.59 -4.58 8.19
CA TYR A 124 -3.45 -3.69 8.93
C TYR A 124 -3.76 -4.28 10.30
N TRP A 125 -3.42 -3.54 11.35
CA TRP A 125 -3.76 -3.95 12.72
C TRP A 125 -5.15 -3.48 13.15
N ASN A 126 -5.79 -2.60 12.38
CA ASN A 126 -7.19 -2.20 12.55
C ASN A 126 -7.82 -1.76 11.20
N SER A 127 -9.06 -1.27 11.24
CA SER A 127 -9.80 -0.83 10.03
C SER A 127 -9.10 0.29 9.26
N ASP A 128 -8.29 1.11 9.93
CA ASP A 128 -7.80 2.37 9.39
C ASP A 128 -6.30 2.30 9.11
N TRP A 129 -5.52 1.64 9.96
CA TRP A 129 -4.08 1.75 9.98
C TRP A 129 -3.37 0.43 9.70
N GLY A 130 -2.28 0.54 8.94
CA GLY A 130 -1.40 -0.56 8.59
C GLY A 130 0.05 -0.14 8.45
N ILE A 131 0.94 -1.14 8.40
CA ILE A 131 2.35 -0.98 8.06
C ILE A 131 2.59 -1.60 6.69
N ASN A 132 3.44 -0.98 5.89
CA ASN A 132 3.79 -1.50 4.58
C ASN A 132 5.30 -1.65 4.43
N LEU A 133 5.69 -2.70 3.71
CA LEU A 133 7.04 -2.94 3.25
C LEU A 133 7.00 -3.22 1.77
N GLU A 134 7.82 -2.53 1.01
CA GLU A 134 7.86 -2.61 -0.43
C GLU A 134 9.29 -2.72 -0.92
N PHE A 135 9.48 -3.44 -2.02
CA PHE A 135 10.74 -3.57 -2.72
C PHE A 135 10.50 -3.17 -4.16
N GLY A 136 11.37 -2.33 -4.70
CA GLY A 136 11.27 -1.88 -6.08
C GLY A 136 12.64 -1.57 -6.68
N GLY A 137 12.66 -1.47 -8.00
CA GLY A 137 13.86 -1.17 -8.77
C GLY A 137 13.52 -0.60 -10.14
N GLY A 138 14.54 -0.08 -10.83
CA GLY A 138 14.42 0.57 -12.15
C GLY A 138 14.36 2.11 -12.07
N ASN A 139 14.06 2.65 -10.89
CA ASN A 139 14.15 4.06 -10.58
C ASN A 139 15.46 4.39 -9.85
N ASN A 140 15.89 5.66 -9.81
CA ASN A 140 16.93 6.09 -8.84
C ASN A 140 16.38 6.04 -7.40
N LEU A 141 15.07 5.81 -7.28
CA LEU A 141 14.42 5.32 -6.08
C LEU A 141 14.56 3.78 -5.88
N SER A 142 15.60 3.15 -6.46
CA SER A 142 15.97 1.76 -6.20
C SER A 142 16.36 1.57 -4.74
N GLY A 143 15.37 1.22 -3.95
CA GLY A 143 15.47 1.04 -2.52
C GLY A 143 14.14 0.50 -2.01
N GLY A 144 14.19 -0.38 -1.02
CA GLY A 144 12.95 -0.80 -0.36
C GLY A 144 12.26 0.41 0.27
N ARG A 145 10.95 0.35 0.49
CA ARG A 145 10.20 1.38 1.24
C ARG A 145 9.55 0.73 2.45
N PHE A 146 9.63 1.39 3.58
CA PHE A 146 8.92 0.98 4.79
C PHE A 146 8.12 2.15 5.34
N GLY A 147 6.88 1.90 5.76
CA GLY A 147 6.03 2.98 6.21
C GLY A 147 4.76 2.53 6.92
N VAL A 148 3.93 3.54 7.19
CA VAL A 148 2.58 3.42 7.70
C VAL A 148 1.59 3.83 6.63
N SER A 149 0.45 3.15 6.64
CA SER A 149 -0.67 3.39 5.74
C SER A 149 -1.92 3.71 6.56
N LYS A 150 -2.68 4.70 6.11
CA LYS A 150 -3.98 5.06 6.67
C LYS A 150 -5.06 5.03 5.58
N ARG A 151 -6.03 4.16 5.74
CA ARG A 151 -7.25 4.06 4.92
C ARG A 151 -8.31 5.05 5.39
N PHE A 152 -9.20 5.43 4.48
CA PHE A 152 -10.35 6.31 4.72
C PHE A 152 -11.62 5.71 4.15
#